data_AF-A0A7J9DQW3-F1
#
_entry.id   AF-A0A7J9DQW3-F1
#
_cell.length_a   1.000
_cell.length_b   1.000
_cell.length_c   1.000
_cell.angle_alpha   90.00
_cell.angle_beta   90.00
_cell.angle_gamma   90.00
#
_symmetry.space_group_name_H-M   'P 1'
#
loop_
_entity.id
_entity.type
_entity.pdbx_description
1 polymer ?
#
loop_
_entity_poly.entity_id
_entity_poly.type
_entity_poly.pdbx_seq_one_letter_code
_entity_poly.pdbx_strand_id
1 'polypeptide(L)'
;MALASRTRHMLEALVREGSLNWLLSRRSSFDEEFEELERSPSAGNNWIPELSPAANIVVRRCSRILETSSSELQESFNAEASDSIKHKSRYARNFLEYCCFRALALSTQGMGHLADKKFRRLTFDMMVAWEAPAAAGQSLINLDDDLSIGIEAFSRIAPAVPIIANVIICENLFEVLTISTGGRLHFSIYEKYLNGLESTTTSMTANDLIAENFVRKGVADLSKFQPPPYAFLSCCGVSKF
;
A
#
# COMPACT_ATOMS: atom_id res chain seq x y z
N MET A 1 33.14 -6.06 13.33
CA MET A 1 33.04 -4.79 14.11
C MET A 1 33.23 -3.52 13.29
N ALA A 2 33.91 -3.53 12.13
CA ALA A 2 34.13 -2.32 11.31
C ALA A 2 32.95 -1.84 10.43
N LEU A 3 31.98 -2.72 10.13
CA LEU A 3 30.83 -2.36 9.28
C LEU A 3 29.82 -1.48 10.03
N ALA A 4 29.50 -1.85 11.28
CA ALA A 4 28.58 -1.10 12.13
C ALA A 4 29.07 0.31 12.47
N SER A 5 30.38 0.52 12.61
CA SER A 5 30.96 1.85 12.82
C SER A 5 30.89 2.72 11.57
N ARG A 6 30.99 2.13 10.38
CA ARG A 6 30.90 2.86 9.11
C ARG A 6 29.48 3.35 8.86
N THR A 7 28.48 2.51 9.12
CA THR A 7 27.06 2.88 8.96
C THR A 7 26.67 3.97 9.95
N ARG A 8 27.11 3.89 11.21
CA ARG A 8 26.92 4.96 12.20
C ARG A 8 27.52 6.29 11.76
N HIS A 9 28.75 6.28 11.25
CA HIS A 9 29.42 7.51 10.79
C HIS A 9 28.76 8.13 9.54
N MET A 10 28.21 7.31 8.64
CA MET A 10 27.44 7.81 7.48
C MET A 10 26.12 8.43 7.92
N LEU A 11 25.42 7.81 8.88
CA LEU A 11 24.21 8.36 9.48
C LEU A 11 24.50 9.66 10.24
N GLU A 12 25.57 9.70 11.03
CA GLU A 12 26.04 10.92 11.72
C GLU A 12 26.40 12.04 10.75
N ALA A 13 26.99 11.71 9.59
CA ALA A 13 27.30 12.69 8.55
C ALA A 13 26.01 13.26 7.91
N LEU A 14 25.03 12.40 7.60
CA LEU A 14 23.71 12.81 7.08
C LEU A 14 22.92 13.67 8.09
N VAL A 15 23.04 13.37 9.39
CA VAL A 15 22.43 14.17 10.48
C VAL A 15 23.14 15.52 10.64
N ARG A 16 24.49 15.54 10.61
CA ARG A 16 25.28 16.78 10.77
C ARG A 16 25.21 17.73 9.58
N GLU A 17 24.92 17.22 8.37
CA GLU A 17 24.73 18.05 7.16
C GLU A 17 23.38 18.80 7.13
N GLY A 18 22.54 18.70 8.17
CA GLY A 18 21.24 19.40 8.23
C GLY A 18 20.17 18.84 7.28
N SER A 19 20.52 17.80 6.51
CA SER A 19 19.66 17.10 5.55
C SER A 19 18.53 16.30 6.21
N LEU A 20 18.61 16.02 7.52
CA LEU A 20 17.63 15.24 8.28
C LEU A 20 16.86 16.04 9.34
N ASN A 21 17.19 17.31 9.57
CA ASN A 21 16.52 18.12 10.60
C ASN A 21 15.03 18.39 10.29
N TRP A 22 14.60 18.20 9.04
CA TRP A 22 13.19 18.33 8.64
C TRP A 22 12.36 17.08 8.91
N LEU A 23 12.98 15.90 9.05
CA LEU A 23 12.32 14.69 9.56
C LEU A 23 12.08 14.77 11.07
N LEU A 24 12.86 15.60 11.78
CA LEU A 24 12.81 15.76 13.24
C LEU A 24 11.82 16.84 13.72
N SER A 25 11.24 17.65 12.83
CA SER A 25 10.53 18.88 13.24
C SER A 25 9.00 18.73 13.40
N ARG A 26 8.40 17.58 13.04
CA ARG A 26 6.95 17.42 13.18
C ARG A 26 6.57 15.96 13.37
N ARG A 27 6.28 15.57 14.63
CA ARG A 27 5.76 14.24 15.05
C ARG A 27 4.87 13.61 13.99
N SER A 28 5.45 12.72 13.20
CA SER A 28 4.84 12.02 12.07
C SER A 28 5.04 10.52 12.30
N SER A 29 4.24 9.64 11.71
CA SER A 29 4.35 8.18 11.88
C SER A 29 5.74 7.60 11.61
N PHE A 30 6.61 8.36 10.94
CA PHE A 30 8.00 8.03 10.68
C PHE A 30 8.94 8.28 11.88
N ASP A 31 8.59 9.18 12.80
CA ASP A 31 9.46 9.63 13.91
C ASP A 31 9.74 8.49 14.89
N GLU A 32 8.69 7.80 15.34
CA GLU A 32 8.79 6.68 16.29
C GLU A 32 9.57 5.49 15.71
N GLU A 33 9.33 5.17 14.44
CA GLU A 33 10.01 4.07 13.77
C GLU A 33 11.44 4.42 13.35
N PHE A 34 11.72 5.69 13.11
CA PHE A 34 13.07 6.18 12.87
C PHE A 34 13.89 6.12 14.16
N GLU A 35 13.36 6.58 15.29
CA GLU A 35 14.07 6.45 16.56
C GLU A 35 14.24 4.97 16.99
N GLU A 36 13.28 4.10 16.68
CA GLU A 36 13.41 2.64 16.87
C GLU A 36 14.48 2.05 15.94
N LEU A 37 14.55 2.51 14.69
CA LEU A 37 15.59 2.16 13.73
C LEU A 37 16.97 2.63 14.23
N GLU A 38 17.10 3.83 14.77
CA GLU A 38 18.36 4.37 15.31
C GLU A 38 18.83 3.64 16.58
N ARG A 39 17.90 3.26 17.48
CA ARG A 39 18.23 2.57 18.74
C ARG A 39 18.54 1.08 18.57
N SER A 40 18.15 0.48 17.45
CA SER A 40 18.34 -0.95 17.21
C SER A 40 19.81 -1.32 16.98
N PRO A 41 20.41 -2.27 17.73
CA PRO A 41 21.78 -2.75 17.49
C PRO A 41 22.01 -3.35 16.09
N SER A 42 20.93 -3.75 15.41
CA SER A 42 20.90 -4.33 14.07
C SER A 42 20.63 -3.32 12.94
N ALA A 43 20.49 -2.01 13.25
CA ALA A 43 20.21 -0.96 12.28
C ALA A 43 21.17 -0.96 11.09
N GLY A 44 22.45 -1.30 11.35
CA GLY A 44 23.50 -1.35 10.34
C GLY A 44 23.32 -2.41 9.25
N ASN A 45 22.56 -3.49 9.51
CA ASN A 45 22.32 -4.57 8.54
C ASN A 45 21.08 -4.35 7.67
N ASN A 46 20.20 -3.41 8.04
CA ASN A 46 18.91 -3.20 7.38
C ASN A 46 18.84 -1.90 6.57
N TRP A 47 19.96 -1.17 6.49
CA TRP A 47 20.05 0.10 5.75
C TRP A 47 20.73 -0.10 4.41
N ILE A 48 20.07 0.34 3.33
CA ILE A 48 20.55 0.22 1.95
C ILE A 48 21.02 1.59 1.49
N PRO A 49 22.35 1.81 1.27
CA PRO A 49 22.91 3.12 0.95
C PRO A 49 22.39 3.77 -0.33
N GLU A 50 21.93 2.96 -1.29
CA GLU A 50 21.39 3.44 -2.57
C GLU A 50 20.02 4.12 -2.43
N LEU A 51 19.32 3.86 -1.32
CA LEU A 51 17.96 4.32 -1.08
C LEU A 51 17.92 5.61 -0.26
N SER A 52 16.87 6.41 -0.47
CA SER A 52 16.57 7.54 0.43
C SER A 52 16.13 7.05 1.82
N PRO A 53 16.17 7.90 2.86
CA PRO A 53 15.64 7.58 4.18
C PRO A 53 14.18 7.13 4.13
N ALA A 54 13.32 7.85 3.40
CA ALA A 54 11.91 7.49 3.25
C ALA A 54 11.76 6.10 2.63
N ALA A 55 12.54 5.79 1.58
CA ALA A 55 12.54 4.48 0.95
C ALA A 55 13.05 3.38 1.89
N ASN A 56 14.11 3.61 2.67
CA ASN A 56 14.60 2.66 3.67
C ASN A 56 13.53 2.34 4.73
N ILE A 57 12.82 3.36 5.23
CA ILE A 57 11.75 3.15 6.21
C ILE A 57 10.60 2.34 5.61
N VAL A 58 10.17 2.69 4.39
CA VAL A 58 9.13 1.92 3.68
C VAL A 58 9.56 0.48 3.45
N VAL A 59 10.79 0.23 2.98
CA VAL A 59 11.33 -1.13 2.80
C VAL A 59 11.31 -1.92 4.11
N ARG A 60 11.68 -1.29 5.24
CA ARG A 60 11.60 -1.93 6.56
C ARG A 60 10.16 -2.24 7.00
N ARG A 61 9.18 -1.39 6.65
CA ARG A 61 7.76 -1.71 6.90
C ARG A 61 7.29 -2.87 6.04
N CYS A 62 7.66 -2.88 4.76
CA CYS A 62 7.35 -3.97 3.84
C CYS A 62 7.96 -5.29 4.32
N SER A 63 9.20 -5.29 4.79
CA SER A 63 9.86 -6.50 5.29
C SER A 63 9.18 -7.07 6.53
N ARG A 64 8.70 -6.22 7.45
CA ARG A 64 7.89 -6.64 8.60
C ARG A 64 6.57 -7.28 8.19
N ILE A 65 5.88 -6.72 7.20
CA ILE A 65 4.63 -7.28 6.66
C ILE A 65 4.89 -8.64 6.02
N LEU A 66 6.01 -8.78 5.32
CA LEU A 66 6.42 -9.99 4.60
C LEU A 66 7.16 -11.01 5.48
N GLU A 67 7.29 -10.75 6.79
CA GLU A 67 7.99 -11.60 7.76
C GLU A 67 9.42 -11.98 7.34
N THR A 68 10.15 -11.01 6.80
CA THR A 68 11.54 -11.15 6.32
C THR A 68 12.38 -9.94 6.72
N SER A 69 13.68 -9.96 6.41
CA SER A 69 14.58 -8.80 6.59
C SER A 69 14.68 -7.94 5.32
N SER A 70 15.11 -6.68 5.48
CA SER A 70 15.36 -5.78 4.34
C SER A 70 16.46 -6.31 3.42
N SER A 71 17.48 -6.97 3.99
CA SER A 71 18.57 -7.60 3.24
C SER A 71 18.10 -8.81 2.42
N GLU A 72 17.29 -9.69 3.01
CA GLU A 72 16.72 -10.84 2.29
C GLU A 72 15.83 -10.38 1.14
N LEU A 73 15.01 -9.33 1.33
CA LEU A 73 14.24 -8.74 0.23
C LEU A 73 15.14 -8.24 -0.90
N GLN A 74 16.25 -7.58 -0.56
CA GLN A 74 17.22 -7.09 -1.53
C GLN A 74 17.89 -8.24 -2.29
N GLU A 75 18.25 -9.30 -1.59
CA GLU A 75 18.82 -10.52 -2.18
C GLU A 75 17.80 -11.19 -3.13
N SER A 76 16.54 -11.37 -2.72
CA SER A 76 15.48 -11.91 -3.57
C SER A 76 15.27 -11.07 -4.82
N PHE A 77 15.20 -9.74 -4.68
CA PHE A 77 15.10 -8.85 -5.84
C PHE A 77 16.28 -8.99 -6.79
N ASN A 78 17.51 -9.06 -6.27
CA ASN A 78 18.71 -9.19 -7.08
C ASN A 78 18.79 -10.53 -7.82
N ALA A 79 18.23 -11.59 -7.23
CA ALA A 79 18.16 -12.93 -7.81
C ALA A 79 17.04 -13.07 -8.86
N GLU A 80 15.88 -12.47 -8.64
CA GLU A 80 14.70 -12.58 -9.50
C GLU A 80 14.70 -11.57 -10.67
N ALA A 81 15.24 -10.36 -10.45
CA ALA A 81 15.18 -9.30 -11.44
C ALA A 81 16.24 -9.45 -12.54
N SER A 82 15.84 -9.12 -13.77
CA SER A 82 16.75 -9.05 -14.91
C SER A 82 17.75 -7.89 -14.77
N ASP A 83 18.88 -7.98 -15.48
CA ASP A 83 19.95 -6.98 -15.39
C ASP A 83 19.52 -5.58 -15.84
N SER A 84 18.56 -5.47 -16.76
CA SER A 84 18.00 -4.18 -17.20
C SER A 84 17.21 -3.48 -16.09
N ILE A 85 16.55 -4.24 -15.22
CA ILE A 85 15.81 -3.72 -14.05
C ILE A 85 16.78 -3.33 -12.93
N LYS A 86 17.92 -4.01 -12.82
CA LYS A 86 18.95 -3.72 -11.80
C LYS A 86 19.90 -2.59 -12.18
N HIS A 87 19.67 -1.89 -13.30
CA HIS A 87 20.52 -0.78 -13.72
C HIS A 87 20.58 0.33 -12.65
N LYS A 88 21.78 0.85 -12.36
CA LYS A 88 22.05 1.77 -11.23
C LYS A 88 21.10 2.97 -11.16
N SER A 89 20.73 3.55 -12.30
CA SER A 89 19.83 4.72 -12.34
C SER A 89 18.38 4.43 -11.96
N ARG A 90 17.94 3.16 -12.02
CA ARG A 90 16.56 2.75 -11.71
C ARG A 90 16.47 1.79 -10.53
N TYR A 91 17.62 1.29 -10.05
CA TYR A 91 17.70 0.28 -8.99
C TYR A 91 16.84 0.65 -7.78
N ALA A 92 17.03 1.84 -7.22
CA ALA A 92 16.30 2.27 -6.03
C ALA A 92 14.78 2.28 -6.23
N ARG A 93 14.31 2.79 -7.37
CA ARG A 93 12.88 2.84 -7.71
C ARG A 93 12.32 1.44 -7.91
N ASN A 94 13.00 0.60 -8.69
CA ASN A 94 12.54 -0.74 -9.01
C ASN A 94 12.55 -1.65 -7.77
N PHE A 95 13.56 -1.52 -6.91
CA PHE A 95 13.62 -2.26 -5.66
C PHE A 95 12.54 -1.82 -4.67
N LEU A 96 12.30 -0.51 -4.55
CA LEU A 96 11.20 0.03 -3.75
C LEU A 96 9.86 -0.53 -4.23
N GLU A 97 9.60 -0.48 -5.54
CA GLU A 97 8.39 -1.05 -6.16
C GLU A 97 8.23 -2.55 -5.85
N TYR A 98 9.29 -3.33 -5.99
CA TYR A 98 9.29 -4.75 -5.64
C TYR A 98 8.83 -4.98 -4.20
N CYS A 99 9.39 -4.23 -3.24
CA CYS A 99 9.02 -4.32 -1.83
C CYS A 99 7.57 -3.89 -1.60
N CYS A 100 7.15 -2.76 -2.16
CA CYS A 100 5.80 -2.22 -2.02
C CYS A 100 4.75 -3.20 -2.55
N PHE A 101 4.91 -3.71 -3.77
CA PHE A 101 3.89 -4.56 -4.38
C PHE A 101 3.76 -5.92 -3.69
N ARG A 102 4.86 -6.52 -3.24
CA ARG A 102 4.77 -7.75 -2.43
C ARG A 102 4.02 -7.50 -1.12
N ALA A 103 4.33 -6.43 -0.41
CA ALA A 103 3.67 -6.10 0.86
C ALA A 103 2.18 -5.76 0.66
N LEU A 104 1.83 -5.00 -0.39
CA LEU A 104 0.44 -4.68 -0.72
C LEU A 104 -0.36 -5.94 -1.12
N ALA A 105 0.24 -6.85 -1.88
CA ALA A 105 -0.41 -8.11 -2.26
C ALA A 105 -0.78 -8.96 -1.04
N LEU A 106 0.05 -8.97 0.02
CA LEU A 106 -0.26 -9.65 1.27
C LEU A 106 -1.27 -8.86 2.12
N SER A 107 -1.10 -7.54 2.23
CA SER A 107 -1.94 -6.67 3.04
C SER A 107 -3.39 -6.56 2.54
N THR A 108 -3.64 -6.90 1.27
CA THR A 108 -4.96 -6.80 0.63
C THR A 108 -5.68 -8.15 0.50
N GLN A 109 -5.14 -9.25 1.04
CA GLN A 109 -5.80 -10.56 1.02
C GLN A 109 -7.10 -10.61 1.83
N GLY A 110 -7.26 -9.70 2.80
CA GLY A 110 -8.46 -9.58 3.62
C GLY A 110 -9.33 -8.37 3.26
N MET A 111 -10.61 -8.45 3.63
CA MET A 111 -11.52 -7.30 3.63
C MET A 111 -11.20 -6.34 4.79
N GLY A 112 -11.60 -5.08 4.66
CA GLY A 112 -11.47 -4.07 5.73
C GLY A 112 -10.08 -3.44 5.87
N HIS A 113 -9.16 -3.70 4.94
CA HIS A 113 -7.83 -3.05 4.95
C HIS A 113 -7.92 -1.52 4.85
N LEU A 114 -8.98 -0.97 4.21
CA LEU A 114 -9.19 0.48 4.17
C LEU A 114 -9.61 1.08 5.53
N ALA A 115 -10.23 0.29 6.42
CA ALA A 115 -10.51 0.73 7.80
C ALA A 115 -9.23 0.86 8.64
N ASP A 116 -8.18 0.10 8.31
CA ASP A 116 -6.90 0.15 9.01
C ASP A 116 -6.13 1.44 8.71
N LYS A 117 -6.02 2.29 9.73
CA LYS A 117 -5.22 3.52 9.71
C LYS A 117 -3.77 3.27 9.31
N LYS A 118 -3.17 2.16 9.74
CA LYS A 118 -1.79 1.81 9.43
C LYS A 118 -1.63 1.49 7.95
N PHE A 119 -2.57 0.74 7.37
CA PHE A 119 -2.59 0.46 5.93
C PHE A 119 -2.75 1.74 5.10
N ARG A 120 -3.70 2.62 5.45
CA ARG A 120 -3.87 3.91 4.75
C ARG A 120 -2.59 4.74 4.79
N ARG A 121 -1.95 4.82 5.95
CA ARG A 121 -0.70 5.55 6.09
C ARG A 121 0.45 4.90 5.32
N LEU A 122 0.57 3.57 5.39
CA LEU A 122 1.57 2.81 4.64
C LEU A 122 1.49 3.09 3.14
N THR A 123 0.29 2.99 2.54
CA THR A 123 0.12 3.21 1.09
C THR A 123 0.51 4.63 0.66
N PHE A 124 0.20 5.65 1.48
CA PHE A 124 0.65 7.02 1.23
C PHE A 124 2.17 7.17 1.37
N ASP A 125 2.73 6.59 2.42
CA ASP A 125 4.17 6.64 2.69
C ASP A 125 4.98 5.92 1.59
N MET A 126 4.43 4.86 0.98
CA MET A 126 4.98 4.22 -0.23
C MET A 126 5.02 5.18 -1.42
N MET A 127 3.97 5.99 -1.63
CA MET A 127 3.93 6.99 -2.71
C MET A 127 4.94 8.11 -2.45
N VAL A 128 5.05 8.59 -1.21
CA VAL A 128 6.06 9.57 -0.80
C VAL A 128 7.48 9.06 -1.07
N ALA A 129 7.78 7.81 -0.66
CA ALA A 129 9.09 7.21 -0.93
C ALA A 129 9.37 7.06 -2.43
N TRP A 130 8.33 6.86 -3.25
CA TRP A 130 8.46 6.67 -4.68
C TRP A 130 8.83 7.96 -5.43
N GLU A 131 8.45 9.14 -4.93
CA GLU A 131 8.85 10.46 -5.48
C GLU A 131 10.37 10.60 -5.54
N ALA A 132 11.07 10.23 -4.46
CA ALA A 132 12.52 10.30 -4.34
C ALA A 132 13.09 9.00 -3.72
N PRO A 133 13.18 7.91 -4.49
CA PRO A 133 13.53 6.59 -3.95
C PRO A 133 15.04 6.43 -3.73
N ALA A 134 15.87 7.14 -4.50
CA ALA A 134 17.32 7.07 -4.43
C ALA A 134 17.92 8.10 -3.47
N ALA A 135 19.05 7.78 -2.84
CA ALA A 135 19.75 8.69 -1.94
C ALA A 135 20.09 10.05 -2.60
N ALA A 136 20.48 10.03 -3.88
CA ALA A 136 20.82 11.22 -4.64
C ALA A 136 19.62 12.14 -4.99
N GLY A 137 18.38 11.67 -4.83
CA GLY A 137 17.17 12.42 -5.19
C GLY A 137 16.65 13.35 -4.08
N GLN A 138 17.31 13.39 -2.92
CA GLN A 138 16.82 14.10 -1.72
C GLN A 138 16.74 15.62 -1.88
N SER A 139 17.50 16.23 -2.79
CA SER A 139 17.54 17.68 -2.96
C SER A 139 16.29 18.29 -3.62
N LEU A 140 15.30 17.47 -4.04
CA LEU A 140 14.15 17.90 -4.83
C LEU A 140 12.87 18.15 -4.00
N ILE A 141 12.86 17.75 -2.72
CA ILE A 141 11.73 17.96 -1.81
C ILE A 141 12.02 19.26 -1.03
N ASN A 142 11.64 20.40 -1.62
CA ASN A 142 11.82 21.70 -1.00
C ASN A 142 10.98 21.84 0.27
N LEU A 143 11.63 22.44 1.27
CA LEU A 143 11.17 22.75 2.61
C LEU A 143 10.00 23.73 2.55
N ASP A 144 8.82 23.35 3.07
CA ASP A 144 7.94 24.16 3.95
C ASP A 144 6.48 23.64 3.99
N ASP A 145 6.01 22.86 3.00
CA ASP A 145 4.62 22.37 2.95
C ASP A 145 4.49 20.83 3.01
N ASP A 146 3.56 20.35 3.84
CA ASP A 146 3.10 18.95 4.05
C ASP A 146 3.54 17.97 2.95
N LEU A 147 4.26 16.87 3.31
CA LEU A 147 4.67 15.80 2.37
C LEU A 147 3.51 15.45 1.44
N SER A 148 3.66 15.85 0.19
CA SER A 148 2.66 15.69 -0.85
C SER A 148 3.26 14.89 -2.00
N ILE A 149 2.41 14.18 -2.72
CA ILE A 149 2.81 13.32 -3.82
C ILE A 149 2.28 13.89 -5.14
N GLY A 150 3.03 13.67 -6.22
CA GLY A 150 2.61 13.95 -7.57
C GLY A 150 1.83 12.79 -8.19
N ILE A 151 1.33 13.04 -9.39
CA ILE A 151 0.52 12.08 -10.15
C ILE A 151 1.30 10.80 -10.46
N GLU A 152 2.60 10.88 -10.72
CA GLU A 152 3.44 9.72 -11.06
C GLU A 152 3.52 8.70 -9.91
N ALA A 153 3.73 9.17 -8.67
CA ALA A 153 3.76 8.29 -7.52
C ALA A 153 2.38 7.67 -7.25
N PHE A 154 1.32 8.47 -7.35
CA PHE A 154 -0.05 8.01 -7.17
C PHE A 154 -0.43 6.97 -8.24
N SER A 155 -0.18 7.25 -9.52
CA SER A 155 -0.51 6.37 -10.64
C SER A 155 0.26 5.07 -10.65
N ARG A 156 1.44 5.06 -10.03
CA ARG A 156 2.25 3.84 -9.91
C ARG A 156 1.82 2.95 -8.75
N ILE A 157 1.55 3.51 -7.58
CA ILE A 157 1.30 2.74 -6.35
C ILE A 157 -0.19 2.48 -6.12
N ALA A 158 -1.07 3.47 -6.32
CA ALA A 158 -2.49 3.34 -5.99
C ALA A 158 -3.18 2.19 -6.73
N PRO A 159 -2.95 1.96 -8.04
CA PRO A 159 -3.57 0.84 -8.76
C PRO A 159 -3.12 -0.56 -8.32
N ALA A 160 -2.07 -0.68 -7.51
CA ALA A 160 -1.71 -1.96 -6.89
C ALA A 160 -2.75 -2.42 -5.86
N VAL A 161 -3.65 -1.52 -5.45
CA VAL A 161 -4.81 -1.80 -4.61
C VAL A 161 -6.06 -1.40 -5.40
N PRO A 162 -6.70 -2.32 -6.15
CA PRO A 162 -7.74 -1.98 -7.12
C PRO A 162 -8.95 -1.21 -6.57
N ILE A 163 -9.23 -1.36 -5.26
CA ILE A 163 -10.30 -0.61 -4.59
C ILE A 163 -9.94 0.88 -4.38
N ILE A 164 -8.65 1.22 -4.31
CA ILE A 164 -8.15 2.59 -4.19
C ILE A 164 -8.12 3.26 -5.56
N ALA A 165 -7.61 2.59 -6.59
CA ALA A 165 -7.60 3.13 -7.94
C ALA A 165 -7.50 2.00 -8.97
N ASN A 166 -7.92 2.32 -10.19
CA ASN A 166 -7.68 1.50 -11.38
C ASN A 166 -6.86 2.35 -12.36
N VAL A 167 -5.96 1.72 -13.10
CA VAL A 167 -5.13 2.33 -14.15
C VAL A 167 -5.90 3.20 -15.16
N ILE A 168 -7.19 2.92 -15.40
CA ILE A 168 -8.07 3.69 -16.30
C ILE A 168 -8.50 5.02 -15.67
N ILE A 169 -8.83 5.05 -14.39
CA ILE A 169 -9.42 6.22 -13.72
C ILE A 169 -8.38 7.03 -12.93
N CYS A 170 -7.13 6.56 -12.87
CA CYS A 170 -6.16 7.05 -11.91
C CYS A 170 -5.83 8.53 -12.09
N GLU A 171 -5.66 8.98 -13.34
CA GLU A 171 -5.38 10.38 -13.66
C GLU A 171 -6.56 11.30 -13.29
N ASN A 172 -7.78 10.94 -13.72
CA ASN A 172 -8.99 11.70 -13.41
C ASN A 172 -9.26 11.75 -11.90
N LEU A 173 -9.03 10.64 -11.19
CA LEU A 173 -9.16 10.57 -9.74
C LEU A 173 -8.13 11.50 -9.07
N PHE A 174 -6.88 11.47 -9.51
CA PHE A 174 -5.84 12.34 -8.97
C PHE A 174 -6.17 13.82 -9.18
N GLU A 175 -6.65 14.19 -10.37
CA GLU A 175 -7.09 15.56 -10.67
C GLU A 175 -8.19 16.01 -9.70
N VAL A 176 -9.23 15.19 -9.49
CA VAL A 176 -10.31 15.49 -8.54
C VAL A 176 -9.79 15.63 -7.11
N LEU A 177 -8.88 14.75 -6.68
CA LEU A 177 -8.30 14.80 -5.34
C LEU A 177 -7.40 16.04 -5.14
N THR A 178 -6.79 16.57 -6.20
CA THR A 178 -5.77 17.62 -6.10
C THR A 178 -6.20 18.99 -6.65
N ILE A 179 -7.48 19.14 -6.98
CA ILE A 179 -8.04 20.36 -7.58
C ILE A 179 -7.80 21.61 -6.72
N SER A 180 -7.77 21.45 -5.39
CA SER A 180 -7.58 22.54 -4.42
C SER A 180 -6.14 22.71 -3.95
N THR A 181 -5.23 21.83 -4.37
CA THR A 181 -3.86 21.74 -3.87
C THR A 181 -2.82 21.85 -4.99
N GLY A 182 -3.20 22.39 -6.14
CA GLY A 182 -2.28 22.66 -7.24
C GLY A 182 -1.61 21.41 -7.81
N GLY A 183 -2.34 20.29 -7.89
CA GLY A 183 -1.80 19.04 -8.43
C GLY A 183 -0.90 18.25 -7.47
N ARG A 184 -0.94 18.56 -6.18
CA ARG A 184 -0.21 17.85 -5.13
C ARG A 184 -1.16 17.15 -4.16
N LEU A 185 -1.02 15.85 -3.97
CA LEU A 185 -1.90 15.08 -3.09
C LEU A 185 -1.30 15.00 -1.69
N HIS A 186 -2.02 15.54 -0.70
CA HIS A 186 -1.65 15.49 0.71
C HIS A 186 -2.32 14.32 1.42
N PHE A 187 -1.70 13.82 2.50
CA PHE A 187 -2.22 12.68 3.26
C PHE A 187 -3.63 12.91 3.80
N SER A 188 -3.95 14.13 4.24
CA SER A 188 -5.26 14.46 4.81
C SER A 188 -6.40 14.31 3.80
N ILE A 189 -6.14 14.60 2.52
CA ILE A 189 -7.09 14.41 1.42
C ILE A 189 -7.20 12.92 1.07
N TYR A 190 -6.05 12.25 0.95
CA TYR A 190 -5.99 10.83 0.68
C TYR A 190 -6.71 10.00 1.75
N GLU A 191 -6.50 10.31 3.03
CA GLU A 191 -7.18 9.64 4.14
C GLU A 191 -8.71 9.87 4.10
N LYS A 192 -9.17 11.10 3.82
CA LYS A 192 -10.60 11.39 3.66
C LYS A 192 -11.22 10.57 2.52
N TYR A 193 -10.50 10.48 1.40
CA TYR A 193 -10.91 9.67 0.25
C TYR A 193 -11.07 8.19 0.63
N LEU A 194 -10.05 7.58 1.24
CA LEU A 194 -10.09 6.18 1.63
C LEU A 194 -11.16 5.87 2.70
N ASN A 195 -11.39 6.78 3.65
CA ASN A 195 -12.48 6.63 4.62
C ASN A 195 -13.87 6.65 3.95
N GLY A 196 -14.05 7.49 2.93
CA GLY A 196 -15.27 7.52 2.12
C GLY A 196 -15.50 6.23 1.34
N LEU A 197 -14.43 5.66 0.78
CA LEU A 197 -14.48 4.36 0.12
C LEU A 197 -14.89 3.25 1.10
N GLU A 198 -14.22 3.13 2.25
CA GLU A 198 -14.52 2.09 3.23
C GLU A 198 -15.97 2.15 3.74
N SER A 199 -16.47 3.36 3.97
CA SER A 199 -17.86 3.58 4.39
C SER A 199 -18.85 3.08 3.32
N THR A 200 -18.52 3.28 2.04
CA THR A 200 -19.34 2.84 0.91
C THR A 200 -19.26 1.32 0.76
N THR A 201 -18.08 0.71 0.87
CA THR A 201 -17.89 -0.75 0.78
C THR A 201 -18.60 -1.48 1.91
N THR A 202 -18.57 -0.94 3.13
CA THR A 202 -19.31 -1.48 4.28
C THR A 202 -20.82 -1.40 4.07
N SER A 203 -21.31 -0.30 3.47
CA SER A 203 -22.73 -0.15 3.15
C SER A 203 -23.20 -1.13 2.06
N MET A 204 -22.41 -1.30 1.00
CA MET A 204 -22.72 -2.24 -0.08
C MET A 204 -22.79 -3.68 0.42
N THR A 205 -21.81 -4.12 1.21
CA THR A 205 -21.79 -5.47 1.80
C THR A 205 -22.94 -5.70 2.78
N ALA A 206 -23.34 -4.69 3.56
CA ALA A 206 -24.52 -4.78 4.42
C ALA A 206 -25.82 -4.94 3.61
N ASN A 207 -25.95 -4.19 2.51
CA ASN A 207 -27.12 -4.28 1.62
C ASN A 207 -27.20 -5.63 0.90
N ASP A 208 -26.07 -6.18 0.47
CA ASP A 208 -26.01 -7.52 -0.14
C ASP A 208 -26.40 -8.62 0.85
N LEU A 209 -25.96 -8.53 2.11
CA LEU A 209 -26.40 -9.43 3.18
C LEU A 209 -27.90 -9.30 3.47
N ILE A 210 -28.47 -8.10 3.39
CA ILE A 210 -29.91 -7.89 3.53
C ILE A 210 -30.67 -8.53 2.35
N ALA A 211 -30.18 -8.34 1.12
CA ALA A 211 -30.77 -8.94 -0.07
C ALA A 211 -30.68 -10.47 -0.04
N GLU A 212 -29.52 -11.04 0.32
CA GLU A 212 -29.30 -12.47 0.54
C GLU A 212 -30.25 -13.03 1.59
N ASN A 213 -30.39 -12.36 2.74
CA ASN A 213 -31.29 -12.77 3.81
C ASN A 213 -32.77 -12.66 3.39
N PHE A 214 -33.14 -11.65 2.61
CA PHE A 214 -34.48 -11.49 2.06
C PHE A 214 -34.81 -12.61 1.07
N VAL A 215 -33.89 -12.92 0.15
CA VAL A 215 -34.02 -14.05 -0.79
C VAL A 215 -34.12 -15.38 -0.03
N ARG A 216 -33.26 -15.62 0.96
CA ARG A 216 -33.31 -16.84 1.80
C ARG A 216 -34.63 -16.95 2.55
N LYS A 217 -35.15 -15.86 3.10
CA LYS A 217 -36.44 -15.83 3.80
C LYS A 217 -37.61 -16.07 2.85
N GLY A 218 -37.57 -15.51 1.64
CA GLY A 218 -38.55 -15.79 0.59
C GLY A 218 -38.54 -17.25 0.12
N VAL A 219 -37.36 -17.85 -0.05
CA VAL A 219 -37.22 -19.28 -0.41
C VAL A 219 -37.71 -20.20 0.73
N ALA A 220 -37.47 -19.84 1.99
CA ALA A 220 -37.95 -20.58 3.15
C ALA A 220 -39.48 -20.51 3.34
N ASP A 221 -40.15 -19.49 2.80
CA ASP A 221 -41.61 -19.42 2.79
C ASP A 221 -42.22 -20.19 1.60
N LEU A 222 -41.51 -20.29 0.47
CA LEU A 222 -41.89 -21.16 -0.65
C LEU A 222 -41.76 -22.66 -0.32
N SER A 223 -40.81 -23.06 0.52
CA SER A 223 -40.64 -24.46 0.94
C SER A 223 -41.72 -24.96 1.93
N LYS A 224 -42.54 -24.06 2.47
CA LYS A 224 -43.73 -24.40 3.28
C LYS A 224 -44.98 -24.61 2.43
N PHE A 225 -44.91 -24.33 1.12
CA PHE A 225 -46.01 -24.57 0.19
C PHE A 225 -46.04 -26.05 -0.19
N GLN A 226 -46.69 -26.87 0.63
CA GLN A 226 -46.90 -28.27 0.31
C GLN A 226 -47.90 -28.35 -0.87
N PRO A 227 -47.49 -28.86 -2.05
CA PRO A 227 -48.41 -28.96 -3.17
C PRO A 227 -49.53 -29.94 -2.81
N PRO A 228 -50.79 -29.68 -3.23
CA PRO A 228 -51.89 -30.60 -3.01
C PRO A 228 -51.56 -31.97 -3.65
N PRO A 229 -51.96 -33.10 -3.03
CA PRO A 229 -51.47 -34.44 -3.35
C PRO A 229 -51.90 -35.05 -4.72
N TYR A 230 -52.17 -34.24 -5.74
CA TYR A 230 -52.68 -34.72 -7.04
C TYR A 230 -51.97 -34.11 -8.27
N ALA A 231 -50.68 -33.78 -8.18
CA ALA A 231 -49.93 -33.24 -9.33
C ALA A 231 -48.61 -33.98 -9.64
N PHE A 232 -48.53 -35.26 -9.33
CA PHE A 232 -47.46 -36.15 -9.83
C PHE A 232 -48.11 -37.31 -10.55
N LEU A 233 -48.38 -37.16 -11.85
CA LEU A 233 -48.50 -38.22 -12.86
C LEU A 233 -48.94 -37.61 -14.20
N SER A 234 -48.03 -36.91 -14.89
CA SER A 234 -48.00 -36.85 -16.36
C SER A 234 -46.80 -36.00 -16.79
N CYS A 235 -45.62 -36.63 -16.93
CA CYS A 235 -44.52 -36.12 -17.78
C CYS A 235 -43.33 -37.09 -17.90
N CYS A 236 -43.44 -38.35 -17.44
CA CYS A 236 -42.48 -39.40 -17.81
C CYS A 236 -43.25 -40.65 -18.22
N GLY A 237 -43.46 -40.78 -19.54
CA GLY A 237 -44.11 -41.91 -20.19
C GLY A 237 -43.62 -42.04 -21.62
N VAL A 238 -42.42 -42.59 -21.75
CA VAL A 238 -41.74 -43.04 -22.98
C VAL A 238 -42.54 -44.15 -23.68
N SER A 239 -42.60 -44.16 -25.02
CA SER A 239 -42.37 -45.33 -25.92
C SER A 239 -42.57 -44.90 -27.39
N LYS A 240 -41.52 -44.85 -28.21
CA LYS A 240 -41.09 -45.94 -29.11
C LYS A 240 -42.26 -46.55 -29.91
N PHE A 241 -42.48 -46.07 -31.13
CA PHE A 241 -42.27 -46.79 -32.39
C PHE A 241 -42.07 -45.77 -33.52
#